data_AF-A0A7C4C0T6-F1
#
_entry.id   AF-A0A7C4C0T6-F1
#
_cell.length_a   1.000
_cell.length_b   1.000
_cell.length_c   1.000
_cell.angle_alpha   90.00
_cell.angle_beta   90.00
_cell.angle_gamma   90.00
#
_symmetry.space_group_name_H-M   'P 1'
#
loop_
_entity.id
_entity.type
_entity.pdbx_description
1 polymer ?
#
loop_
_entity_poly.entity_id
_entity_poly.type
_entity_poly.pdbx_seq_one_letter_code
_entity_poly.pdbx_strand_id
1 'polypeptide(L)'
;MNPRASFSDGIRKLPPLILHPFADACGPAKLVESSRANLMLQGLLPAGDFSSEELERRLLDGRYCEIRMLFYVGKDVDRWIEQCLEFTERDESLAACGYLYQSFADFLVNHPPKPVKDKLKRWGVADYRAIFARAIGLRSLFAEVPLPESLTTHFIRHYYRYADQMFECRQRSAGYTVIAPEQFDFDLYASAEYSRILEREWEVG
;
A
#
# COMPACT_ATOMS: atom_id res chain seq x y z
N MET A 1 14.08 -26.53 -15.52
CA MET A 1 13.28 -26.46 -16.76
C MET A 1 11.83 -26.30 -16.31
N ASN A 2 11.28 -25.09 -16.39
CA ASN A 2 9.93 -24.82 -15.87
C ASN A 2 8.92 -25.01 -17.02
N PRO A 3 7.96 -25.94 -16.93
CA PRO A 3 6.94 -26.08 -17.94
C PRO A 3 6.06 -24.82 -17.90
N ARG A 4 6.03 -24.06 -19.01
CA ARG A 4 5.04 -22.99 -19.19
C ARG A 4 3.67 -23.64 -19.13
N ALA A 5 2.95 -23.44 -18.03
CA ALA A 5 1.53 -23.74 -17.97
C ALA A 5 0.85 -23.02 -19.14
N SER A 6 0.26 -23.81 -20.04
CA SER A 6 -0.57 -23.33 -21.13
C SER A 6 -1.88 -22.83 -20.52
N PHE A 7 -1.96 -21.56 -20.17
CA PHE A 7 -3.20 -20.93 -19.75
C PHE A 7 -4.14 -20.79 -20.96
N SER A 8 -5.42 -21.12 -20.80
CA SER A 8 -6.46 -20.75 -21.76
C SER A 8 -6.50 -19.22 -21.92
N ASP A 9 -6.72 -18.75 -23.16
CA ASP A 9 -6.55 -17.40 -23.70
C ASP A 9 -7.40 -16.25 -23.07
N GLY A 10 -7.46 -16.15 -21.74
CA GLY A 10 -8.23 -15.11 -21.04
C GLY A 10 -7.54 -14.58 -19.79
N ILE A 11 -7.53 -13.24 -19.65
CA ILE A 11 -7.15 -12.55 -18.41
C ILE A 11 -8.13 -12.97 -17.31
N ARG A 12 -7.61 -13.48 -16.18
CA ARG A 12 -8.45 -13.87 -15.03
C ARG A 12 -8.67 -12.70 -14.08
N LYS A 13 -9.88 -12.58 -13.53
CA LYS A 13 -10.22 -11.54 -12.55
C LYS A 13 -9.91 -12.01 -11.13
N LEU A 14 -8.98 -11.33 -10.47
CA LEU A 14 -8.71 -11.49 -9.04
C LEU A 14 -9.78 -10.76 -8.20
N PRO A 15 -9.88 -11.07 -6.89
CA PRO A 15 -10.68 -10.30 -5.95
C PRO A 15 -10.34 -8.79 -6.03
N PRO A 16 -11.31 -7.90 -5.80
CA PRO A 16 -11.04 -6.47 -5.82
C PRO A 16 -10.19 -6.04 -4.62
N LEU A 17 -9.26 -5.11 -4.84
CA LEU A 17 -8.53 -4.45 -3.75
C LEU A 17 -9.40 -3.33 -3.18
N ILE A 18 -9.77 -3.45 -1.92
CA ILE A 18 -10.58 -2.45 -1.21
C ILE A 18 -9.69 -1.73 -0.21
N LEU A 19 -9.49 -0.44 -0.42
CA LEU A 19 -8.75 0.42 0.49
C LEU A 19 -9.71 1.21 1.38
N HIS A 20 -9.54 1.07 2.69
CA HIS A 20 -10.28 1.85 3.66
C HIS A 20 -9.66 3.26 3.74
N PRO A 21 -10.45 4.32 3.50
CA PRO A 21 -9.94 5.67 3.68
C PRO A 21 -9.54 5.87 5.13
N PHE A 22 -8.44 6.58 5.35
CA PHE A 22 -8.12 7.15 6.64
C PHE A 22 -9.11 8.28 6.94
N ALA A 23 -10.25 7.93 7.52
CA ALA A 23 -11.25 8.92 7.97
C ALA A 23 -10.87 9.56 9.32
N ASP A 24 -9.85 9.04 10.02
CA ASP A 24 -9.47 9.52 11.36
C ASP A 24 -8.49 10.71 11.33
N ALA A 25 -9.05 11.91 11.54
CA ALA A 25 -8.54 13.09 12.27
C ALA A 25 -7.17 13.74 11.92
N CYS A 26 -6.28 13.15 11.11
CA CYS A 26 -5.12 13.84 10.51
C CYS A 26 -5.42 14.15 9.05
N GLY A 27 -6.18 15.21 8.76
CA GLY A 27 -6.50 15.58 7.38
C GLY A 27 -5.26 15.86 6.50
N PRO A 28 -5.43 15.97 5.17
CA PRO A 28 -4.36 16.34 4.22
C PRO A 28 -3.53 17.56 4.66
N ALA A 29 -4.15 18.45 5.44
CA ALA A 29 -3.50 19.60 6.06
C ALA A 29 -2.23 19.23 6.86
N LYS A 30 -2.25 18.19 7.70
CA LYS A 30 -1.06 17.84 8.52
C LYS A 30 0.10 17.31 7.68
N LEU A 31 -0.20 16.63 6.56
CA LEU A 31 0.81 16.17 5.61
C LEU A 31 1.46 17.34 4.86
N VAL A 32 0.62 18.30 4.44
CA VAL A 32 1.08 19.54 3.80
C VAL A 32 1.91 20.38 4.76
N GLU A 33 1.47 20.52 6.02
CA GLU A 33 2.17 21.24 7.07
C GLU A 33 3.50 20.60 7.41
N SER A 34 3.56 19.27 7.54
CA SER A 34 4.80 18.52 7.78
C SER A 34 5.78 18.63 6.61
N SER A 35 5.29 18.56 5.38
CA SER A 35 6.10 18.78 4.18
C SER A 35 6.69 20.19 4.15
N ARG A 36 5.88 21.21 4.48
CA ARG A 36 6.34 22.60 4.58
C ARG A 36 7.37 22.77 5.70
N ALA A 37 7.13 22.19 6.87
CA ALA A 37 8.04 22.24 8.00
C ALA A 37 9.40 21.59 7.66
N ASN A 38 9.40 20.48 6.92
CA ASN A 38 10.64 19.86 6.44
C ASN A 38 11.43 20.78 5.51
N LEU A 39 10.76 21.47 4.58
CA LEU A 39 11.42 22.43 3.68
C LEU A 39 11.98 23.64 4.44
N MET A 40 11.27 24.14 5.45
CA MET A 40 11.76 25.21 6.33
C MET A 40 13.00 24.77 7.12
N LEU A 41 12.98 23.57 7.70
CA LEU A 41 14.13 23.00 8.43
C LEU A 41 15.36 22.79 7.53
N GLN A 42 15.15 22.53 6.23
CA GLN A 42 16.22 22.41 5.24
C GLN A 42 16.71 23.77 4.69
N GLY A 43 16.10 24.88 5.13
CA GLY A 43 16.40 26.23 4.61
C GLY A 43 15.90 26.48 3.19
N LEU A 44 15.03 25.62 2.66
CA LEU A 44 14.45 25.75 1.32
C LEU A 44 13.21 26.66 1.30
N LEU A 45 12.61 26.93 2.47
CA LEU A 45 11.55 27.91 2.66
C LEU A 45 11.88 28.81 3.85
N PRO A 46 11.41 30.09 3.85
CA PRO A 46 11.56 30.96 5.02
C PRO A 46 10.84 30.36 6.24
N ALA A 47 11.53 30.24 7.36
CA ALA A 47 10.96 29.72 8.61
C ALA A 47 9.99 30.71 9.29
N GLY A 48 10.07 32.00 8.97
CA GLY A 48 9.26 33.04 9.62
C GLY A 48 9.50 33.08 11.13
N ASP A 49 8.43 33.08 11.91
CA ASP A 49 8.47 33.12 13.38
C ASP A 49 8.54 31.73 14.04
N PHE A 50 8.61 30.65 13.25
CA PHE A 50 8.67 29.31 13.81
C PHE A 50 10.06 28.99 14.38
N SER A 51 10.10 28.51 15.63
CA SER A 51 11.32 27.94 16.20
C SER A 51 11.65 26.59 15.54
N SER A 52 12.92 26.19 15.59
CA SER A 52 13.35 24.88 15.08
C SER A 52 12.60 23.72 15.77
N GLU A 53 12.32 23.85 17.07
CA GLU A 53 11.60 22.86 17.85
C GLU A 53 10.13 22.73 17.41
N GLU A 54 9.46 23.85 17.13
CA GLU A 54 8.08 23.85 16.64
C GLU A 54 7.97 23.25 15.23
N LEU A 55 8.95 23.53 14.36
CA LEU A 55 9.03 22.90 13.04
C LEU A 55 9.31 21.40 13.13
N GLU A 56 10.17 20.98 14.06
CA GLU A 56 10.47 19.57 14.30
C GLU A 56 9.23 18.82 14.79
N ARG A 57 8.47 19.39 15.75
CA ARG A 57 7.23 18.80 16.24
C ARG A 57 6.22 18.59 15.11
N ARG A 58 6.01 19.61 14.26
CA ARG A 58 5.11 19.52 13.10
C ARG A 58 5.56 18.48 12.07
N LEU A 59 6.86 18.39 11.84
CA LEU A 59 7.43 17.36 10.97
C LEU A 59 7.08 15.96 11.51
N LEU A 60 7.39 15.71 12.77
CA LEU A 60 7.19 14.41 13.42
C LEU A 60 5.72 14.02 13.49
N ASP A 61 4.83 14.95 13.83
CA ASP A 61 3.38 14.72 13.87
C ASP A 61 2.86 14.26 12.50
N GLY A 62 3.25 14.95 11.41
CA GLY A 62 2.82 14.54 10.08
C GLY A 62 3.43 13.21 9.64
N ARG A 63 4.71 12.95 9.95
CA ARG A 63 5.35 11.66 9.67
C ARG A 63 4.68 10.51 10.42
N TYR A 64 4.27 10.73 11.66
CA TYR A 64 3.51 9.75 12.40
C TYR A 64 2.11 9.51 11.79
N CYS A 65 1.41 10.57 11.35
CA CYS A 65 0.17 10.40 10.59
C CYS A 65 0.40 9.58 9.30
N GLU A 66 1.52 9.77 8.59
CA GLU A 66 1.89 8.95 7.41
C GLU A 66 2.14 7.47 7.76
N ILE A 67 2.86 7.21 8.86
CA ILE A 67 3.10 5.83 9.34
C ILE A 67 1.77 5.14 9.63
N ARG A 68 0.85 5.81 10.33
CA ARG A 68 -0.50 5.31 10.57
C ARG A 68 -1.20 5.02 9.25
N MET A 69 -1.21 5.98 8.32
CA MET A 69 -1.81 5.83 6.99
C MET A 69 -1.35 4.55 6.29
N LEU A 70 -0.03 4.41 6.17
CA LEU A 70 0.60 3.29 5.48
C LEU A 70 0.36 1.96 6.20
N PHE A 71 0.25 1.95 7.52
CA PHE A 71 -0.07 0.73 8.26
C PHE A 71 -1.42 0.13 7.85
N TYR A 72 -2.50 0.93 7.80
CA TYR A 72 -3.82 0.37 7.42
C TYR A 72 -3.93 0.08 5.93
N VAL A 73 -3.29 0.89 5.06
CA VAL A 73 -3.13 0.51 3.65
C VAL A 73 -2.45 -0.86 3.55
N GLY A 74 -1.40 -1.08 4.35
CA GLY A 74 -0.70 -2.36 4.41
C GLY A 74 -1.59 -3.50 4.90
N LYS A 75 -2.46 -3.25 5.89
CA LYS A 75 -3.45 -4.22 6.38
C LYS A 75 -4.46 -4.61 5.30
N ASP A 76 -4.97 -3.65 4.54
CA ASP A 76 -5.87 -3.93 3.42
C ASP A 76 -5.18 -4.70 2.28
N VAL A 77 -3.92 -4.37 1.99
CA VAL A 77 -3.10 -5.07 0.99
C VAL A 77 -2.78 -6.51 1.42
N ASP A 78 -2.38 -6.73 2.68
CA ASP A 78 -2.14 -8.08 3.22
C ASP A 78 -3.39 -8.95 3.03
N ARG A 79 -4.56 -8.44 3.44
CA ARG A 79 -5.85 -9.13 3.28
C ARG A 79 -6.16 -9.44 1.82
N TRP A 80 -5.93 -8.49 0.92
CA TRP A 80 -6.16 -8.71 -0.51
C TRP A 80 -5.22 -9.77 -1.10
N ILE A 81 -3.95 -9.79 -0.67
CA ILE A 81 -3.00 -10.83 -1.09
C ILE A 81 -3.45 -12.21 -0.60
N GLU A 82 -3.89 -12.33 0.65
CA GLU A 82 -4.46 -13.56 1.19
C GLU A 82 -5.65 -14.05 0.35
N GLN A 83 -6.57 -13.15 0.00
CA GLN A 83 -7.71 -13.47 -0.89
C GLN A 83 -7.26 -13.92 -2.28
N CYS A 84 -6.20 -13.33 -2.84
CA CYS A 84 -5.65 -13.75 -4.13
C CYS A 84 -5.00 -15.14 -4.06
N LEU A 85 -4.30 -15.45 -2.97
CA LEU A 85 -3.73 -16.78 -2.74
C LEU A 85 -4.84 -17.82 -2.65
N GLU A 86 -5.85 -17.60 -1.81
CA GLU A 86 -7.02 -18.47 -1.71
C GLU A 86 -7.73 -18.67 -3.06
N PHE A 87 -7.84 -17.60 -3.86
CA PHE A 87 -8.42 -17.67 -5.20
C PHE A 87 -7.60 -18.60 -6.11
N THR A 88 -6.26 -18.49 -6.10
CA THR A 88 -5.39 -19.33 -6.94
C THR A 88 -5.29 -20.77 -6.46
N GLU A 89 -5.43 -21.03 -5.16
CA GLU A 89 -5.43 -22.39 -4.61
C GLU A 89 -6.67 -23.19 -5.01
N ARG A 90 -7.79 -22.53 -5.27
CA ARG A 90 -9.06 -23.17 -5.68
C ARG A 90 -9.08 -23.66 -7.13
N ASP A 91 -8.10 -23.24 -7.95
CA ASP A 91 -7.98 -23.66 -9.34
C ASP A 91 -6.70 -24.48 -9.53
N GLU A 92 -6.83 -25.75 -9.93
CA GLU A 92 -5.70 -26.67 -10.06
C GLU A 92 -4.58 -26.15 -10.98
N SER A 93 -4.95 -25.43 -12.05
CA SER A 93 -3.96 -24.87 -12.99
C SER A 93 -3.17 -23.71 -12.39
N LEU A 94 -3.81 -22.91 -11.54
CA LEU A 94 -3.17 -21.79 -10.85
C LEU A 94 -2.39 -22.25 -9.62
N ALA A 95 -2.90 -23.24 -8.87
CA ALA A 95 -2.22 -23.84 -7.73
C ALA A 95 -0.86 -24.42 -8.14
N ALA A 96 -0.78 -25.04 -9.32
CA ALA A 96 0.47 -25.57 -9.88
C ALA A 96 1.54 -24.50 -10.19
N CYS A 97 1.18 -23.21 -10.23
CA CYS A 97 2.11 -22.12 -10.53
C CYS A 97 2.97 -21.70 -9.31
N GLY A 98 2.61 -22.15 -8.10
CA GLY A 98 3.37 -21.86 -6.89
C GLY A 98 3.45 -20.37 -6.56
N TYR A 99 2.35 -19.62 -6.74
CA TYR A 99 2.30 -18.23 -6.31
C TYR A 99 2.43 -18.12 -4.79
N LEU A 100 3.18 -17.12 -4.37
CA LEU A 100 3.38 -16.79 -2.97
C LEU A 100 2.90 -15.37 -2.70
N TYR A 101 2.88 -14.98 -1.42
CA TYR A 101 2.64 -13.61 -1.01
C TYR A 101 3.44 -12.60 -1.85
N GLN A 102 4.73 -12.88 -2.05
CA GLN A 102 5.66 -12.03 -2.79
C GLN A 102 5.27 -11.86 -4.25
N SER A 103 4.61 -12.85 -4.86
CA SER A 103 4.12 -12.79 -6.25
C SER A 103 3.07 -11.70 -6.41
N PHE A 104 2.09 -11.64 -5.51
CA PHE A 104 1.02 -10.64 -5.55
C PHE A 104 1.49 -9.28 -5.05
N ALA A 105 2.39 -9.24 -4.06
CA ALA A 105 3.04 -8.01 -3.63
C ALA A 105 3.82 -7.35 -4.79
N ASP A 106 4.62 -8.14 -5.52
CA ASP A 106 5.34 -7.70 -6.70
C ASP A 106 4.37 -7.21 -7.79
N PHE A 107 3.32 -7.99 -8.06
CA PHE A 107 2.31 -7.65 -9.06
C PHE A 107 1.62 -6.31 -8.76
N LEU A 108 1.19 -6.07 -7.51
CA LEU A 108 0.55 -4.82 -7.10
C LEU A 108 1.51 -3.62 -7.21
N VAL A 109 2.76 -3.78 -6.77
CA VAL A 109 3.75 -2.69 -6.69
C VAL A 109 4.30 -2.36 -8.08
N ASN A 110 4.65 -3.38 -8.87
CA ASN A 110 5.44 -3.25 -10.10
C ASN A 110 4.60 -3.38 -11.37
N HIS A 111 3.54 -4.18 -11.32
CA HIS A 111 2.77 -4.57 -12.50
C HIS A 111 1.25 -4.35 -12.37
N PRO A 112 0.75 -3.28 -11.70
CA PRO A 112 -0.69 -3.12 -11.54
C PRO A 112 -1.37 -2.93 -12.90
N PRO A 113 -2.58 -3.49 -13.10
CA PRO A 113 -3.37 -3.31 -14.30
C PRO A 113 -3.60 -1.83 -14.62
N LYS A 114 -3.79 -1.52 -15.91
CA LYS A 114 -4.02 -0.14 -16.38
C LYS A 114 -5.21 0.55 -15.66
N PRO A 115 -6.38 -0.09 -15.48
CA PRO A 115 -7.50 0.53 -14.79
C PRO A 115 -7.16 0.95 -13.35
N VAL A 116 -6.38 0.14 -12.63
CA VAL A 116 -5.92 0.41 -11.26
C VAL A 116 -4.98 1.62 -11.24
N LYS A 117 -3.98 1.65 -12.13
CA LYS A 117 -3.06 2.80 -12.28
C LYS A 117 -3.80 4.09 -12.57
N ASP A 118 -4.75 4.05 -13.50
CA ASP A 118 -5.52 5.23 -13.88
C ASP A 118 -6.43 5.70 -12.74
N LYS A 119 -6.98 4.77 -11.94
CA LYS A 119 -7.78 5.11 -10.76
C LYS A 119 -6.95 5.74 -9.65
N LEU A 120 -5.77 5.21 -9.35
CA LEU A 120 -4.81 5.79 -8.39
C LEU A 120 -4.41 7.22 -8.79
N LYS A 121 -4.13 7.44 -10.08
CA LYS A 121 -3.86 8.80 -10.60
C LYS A 121 -5.04 9.74 -10.43
N ARG A 122 -6.28 9.29 -10.69
CA ARG A 122 -7.50 10.10 -10.44
C ARG A 122 -7.69 10.43 -8.97
N TRP A 123 -7.23 9.57 -8.07
CA TRP A 123 -7.22 9.84 -6.62
C TRP A 123 -6.06 10.76 -6.18
N GLY A 124 -5.25 11.26 -7.10
CA GLY A 124 -4.10 12.13 -6.80
C GLY A 124 -2.87 11.37 -6.26
N VAL A 125 -2.85 10.04 -6.38
CA VAL A 125 -1.73 9.22 -5.92
C VAL A 125 -0.68 9.14 -7.02
N ALA A 126 0.36 9.98 -6.90
CA ALA A 126 1.42 10.08 -7.91
C ALA A 126 2.42 8.91 -7.85
N ASP A 127 2.88 8.54 -6.65
CA ASP A 127 3.87 7.46 -6.43
C ASP A 127 3.24 6.31 -5.66
N TYR A 128 2.30 5.62 -6.31
CA TYR A 128 1.63 4.45 -5.72
C TYR A 128 2.61 3.31 -5.43
N ARG A 129 3.71 3.20 -6.19
CA ARG A 129 4.72 2.16 -6.03
C ARG A 129 5.38 2.28 -4.65
N ALA A 130 5.85 3.48 -4.30
CA ALA A 130 6.42 3.73 -2.99
C ALA A 130 5.40 3.56 -1.87
N ILE A 131 4.14 3.97 -2.08
CA ILE A 131 3.08 3.80 -1.06
C ILE A 131 2.83 2.32 -0.76
N PHE A 132 2.60 1.49 -1.78
CA PHE A 132 2.33 0.07 -1.56
C PHE A 132 3.55 -0.66 -1.01
N ALA A 133 4.76 -0.39 -1.52
CA ALA A 133 5.98 -0.98 -0.99
C ALA A 133 6.14 -0.65 0.51
N ARG A 134 6.03 0.63 0.89
CA ARG A 134 6.17 1.06 2.29
C ARG A 134 5.07 0.52 3.18
N ALA A 135 3.84 0.46 2.67
CA ALA A 135 2.70 -0.10 3.39
C ALA A 135 2.93 -1.57 3.72
N ILE A 136 3.37 -2.37 2.73
CA ILE A 136 3.73 -3.78 2.92
C ILE A 136 4.90 -3.94 3.90
N GLY A 137 5.94 -3.11 3.75
CA GLY A 137 7.14 -3.14 4.60
C GLY A 137 6.87 -2.72 6.05
N LEU A 138 6.00 -1.75 6.29
CA LEU A 138 5.57 -1.38 7.65
C LEU A 138 4.67 -2.45 8.25
N ARG A 139 3.72 -2.98 7.47
CA ARG A 139 2.79 -4.02 7.93
C ARG A 139 3.51 -5.30 8.36
N SER A 140 4.66 -5.62 7.74
CA SER A 140 5.46 -6.78 8.15
C SER A 140 6.17 -6.62 9.49
N LEU A 141 6.30 -5.40 10.02
CA LEU A 141 6.96 -5.14 11.30
C LEU A 141 5.99 -5.13 12.48
N PHE A 142 4.80 -4.57 12.28
CA PHE A 142 3.86 -4.27 13.35
C PHE A 142 2.59 -5.10 13.20
N ALA A 143 2.11 -5.65 14.32
CA ALA A 143 0.81 -6.34 14.38
C ALA A 143 -0.35 -5.34 14.43
N GLU A 144 -0.15 -4.21 15.13
CA GLU A 144 -1.09 -3.10 15.27
C GLU A 144 -0.32 -1.78 15.07
N VAL A 145 -1.05 -0.67 14.90
CA VAL A 145 -0.44 0.66 14.76
C VAL A 145 0.46 0.95 15.98
N PRO A 146 1.76 1.21 15.80
CA PRO A 146 2.64 1.53 16.91
C PRO A 146 2.25 2.88 17.54
N LEU A 147 2.26 2.96 18.86
CA LEU A 147 2.09 4.22 19.60
C LEU A 147 3.28 5.16 19.32
N PRO A 148 3.10 6.50 19.28
CA PRO A 148 4.20 7.43 19.04
C PRO A 148 5.37 7.24 20.00
N GLU A 149 5.08 7.02 21.28
CA GLU A 149 6.05 6.85 22.36
C GLU A 149 6.86 5.55 22.28
N SER A 150 6.41 4.57 21.49
CA SER A 150 7.18 3.33 21.25
C SER A 150 8.16 3.47 20.07
N LEU A 151 8.12 4.59 19.36
CA LEU A 151 8.99 4.87 18.21
C LEU A 151 10.03 5.92 18.57
N THR A 152 11.26 5.72 18.10
CA THR A 152 12.27 6.76 18.21
C THR A 152 11.97 7.91 17.25
N THR A 153 12.29 9.15 17.64
CA THR A 153 12.21 10.32 16.76
C THR A 153 12.94 10.10 15.44
N HIS A 154 14.10 9.42 15.48
CA HIS A 154 14.87 9.07 14.30
C HIS A 154 14.08 8.13 13.36
N PHE A 155 13.42 7.11 13.90
CA PHE A 155 12.56 6.24 13.11
C PHE A 155 11.41 7.02 12.49
N ILE A 156 10.68 7.82 13.26
CA ILE A 156 9.55 8.62 12.75
C ILE A 156 10.02 9.52 11.59
N ARG A 157 11.14 10.21 11.76
CA ARG A 157 11.71 11.10 10.74
C ARG A 157 12.11 10.39 9.45
N HIS A 158 12.58 9.14 9.56
CA HIS A 158 13.17 8.39 8.46
C HIS A 158 12.44 7.09 8.13
N TYR A 159 11.18 6.95 8.55
CA TYR A 159 10.43 5.69 8.51
C TYR A 159 10.41 5.07 7.11
N TYR A 160 10.34 5.90 6.07
CA TYR A 160 10.31 5.48 4.67
C TYR A 160 11.53 4.64 4.28
N ARG A 161 12.73 4.96 4.80
CA ARG A 161 13.96 4.18 4.51
C ARG A 161 13.86 2.78 5.10
N TYR A 162 13.33 2.69 6.32
CA TYR A 162 13.12 1.41 6.99
C TYR A 162 12.04 0.59 6.29
N ALA A 163 10.91 1.22 5.97
CA ALA A 163 9.80 0.59 5.27
C ALA A 163 10.20 0.06 3.89
N ASP A 164 10.93 0.86 3.10
CA ASP A 164 11.46 0.47 1.79
C ASP A 164 12.38 -0.77 1.94
N GLN A 165 13.28 -0.77 2.94
CA GLN A 165 14.17 -1.89 3.19
C GLN A 165 13.45 -3.16 3.68
N MET A 166 12.37 -3.02 4.45
CA MET A 166 11.59 -4.17 4.92
C MET A 166 10.77 -4.80 3.81
N PHE A 167 10.25 -4.00 2.88
CA PHE A 167 9.64 -4.52 1.65
C PHE A 167 10.64 -5.37 0.85
N GLU A 168 11.84 -4.84 0.62
CA GLU A 168 12.91 -5.57 -0.07
C GLU A 168 13.29 -6.87 0.66
N CYS A 169 13.38 -6.83 1.99
CA CYS A 169 13.63 -8.01 2.81
C CYS A 169 12.53 -9.07 2.66
N ARG A 170 11.26 -8.64 2.67
CA ARG A 170 10.09 -9.52 2.51
C ARG A 170 10.03 -10.13 1.10
N GLN A 171 10.39 -9.38 0.05
CA GLN A 171 10.46 -9.91 -1.32
C GLN A 171 11.59 -10.93 -1.48
N ARG A 172 12.72 -10.78 -0.76
CA ARG A 172 13.87 -11.68 -0.85
C ARG A 172 13.81 -12.89 0.10
N SER A 173 12.83 -12.95 0.99
CA SER A 173 12.73 -14.03 1.98
C SER A 173 12.41 -15.40 1.35
N ALA A 174 11.86 -15.41 0.13
CA ALA A 174 11.62 -16.61 -0.65
C ALA A 174 11.78 -16.32 -2.16
N GLY A 175 12.22 -17.32 -2.93
CA GLY A 175 12.07 -17.28 -4.38
C GLY A 175 10.60 -17.43 -4.75
N TYR A 176 10.06 -16.54 -5.59
CA TYR A 176 8.64 -16.52 -5.94
C TYR A 176 8.42 -16.50 -7.45
N THR A 177 7.28 -17.03 -7.89
CA THR A 177 6.84 -16.94 -9.30
C THR A 177 6.37 -15.52 -9.59
N VAL A 178 6.95 -14.87 -10.61
CA VAL A 178 6.48 -13.55 -11.06
C VAL A 178 5.20 -13.71 -11.85
N ILE A 179 4.20 -12.87 -11.54
CA ILE A 179 2.93 -12.82 -12.25
C ILE A 179 3.12 -11.99 -13.52
N ALA A 180 2.77 -12.54 -14.67
CA ALA A 180 2.74 -11.78 -15.92
C ALA A 180 1.59 -10.74 -15.87
N PRO A 181 1.80 -9.48 -16.30
CA PRO A 181 0.76 -8.44 -16.26
C PRO A 181 -0.53 -8.80 -17.02
N GLU A 182 -0.44 -9.68 -18.01
CA GLU A 182 -1.55 -10.13 -18.84
C GLU A 182 -2.30 -11.33 -18.26
N GLN A 183 -1.83 -11.89 -17.13
CA GLN A 183 -2.44 -13.08 -16.56
C GLN A 183 -3.64 -12.74 -15.67
N PHE A 184 -3.57 -11.63 -14.95
CA PHE A 184 -4.60 -11.21 -14.01
C PHE A 184 -5.00 -9.75 -14.19
N ASP A 185 -6.25 -9.46 -13.85
CA ASP A 185 -6.76 -8.11 -13.68
C ASP A 185 -7.56 -8.02 -12.38
N PHE A 186 -7.71 -6.82 -11.82
CA PHE A 186 -8.49 -6.57 -10.62
C PHE A 186 -8.98 -5.14 -10.57
N ASP A 187 -10.07 -4.94 -9.83
CA ASP A 187 -10.60 -3.61 -9.59
C ASP A 187 -10.10 -3.07 -8.25
N LEU A 188 -9.93 -1.76 -8.18
CA LEU A 188 -9.56 -1.04 -6.96
C LEU A 188 -10.77 -0.22 -6.50
N TYR A 189 -11.15 -0.29 -5.23
CA TYR A 189 -12.26 0.49 -4.67
C TYR A 189 -11.86 1.18 -3.36
N ALA A 190 -12.43 2.35 -3.11
CA ALA A 190 -12.49 2.87 -1.75
C ALA A 190 -13.59 2.13 -0.98
N SER A 191 -13.45 1.90 0.32
CA SER A 191 -14.45 1.18 1.12
C SER A 191 -15.88 1.72 0.94
N ALA A 192 -16.06 3.05 0.97
CA ALA A 192 -17.38 3.68 0.74
C ALA A 192 -17.92 3.54 -0.69
N GLU A 193 -17.06 3.31 -1.69
CA GLU A 193 -17.47 3.00 -3.06
C GLU A 193 -17.95 1.54 -3.13
N TYR A 194 -17.23 0.64 -2.48
CA TYR A 194 -17.56 -0.78 -2.46
C TYR A 194 -18.86 -1.08 -1.70
N SER A 195 -19.10 -0.43 -0.55
CA SER A 195 -20.37 -0.56 0.19
C SER A 195 -21.58 -0.19 -0.66
N ARG A 196 -21.49 0.90 -1.44
CA ARG A 196 -22.57 1.33 -2.35
C ARG A 196 -22.83 0.36 -3.49
N ILE A 197 -21.83 -0.40 -3.93
CA ILE A 197 -22.01 -1.46 -4.94
C ILE A 197 -22.79 -2.61 -4.31
N LEU A 198 -22.39 -3.06 -3.12
CA LEU A 198 -23.07 -4.15 -2.41
C LEU A 198 -24.52 -3.80 -2.07
N GLU A 199 -24.79 -2.58 -1.60
CA GLU A 199 -26.15 -2.10 -1.31
C GLU A 199 -27.06 -2.22 -2.54
N ARG A 200 -26.55 -1.84 -3.73
CA ARG A 200 -27.32 -1.91 -4.99
C ARG A 200 -27.55 -3.34 -5.46
N GLU A 201 -26.60 -4.24 -5.24
CA GLU A 201 -26.78 -5.66 -5.59
C GLU A 201 -27.85 -6.32 -4.72
N TRP A 202 -28.00 -5.86 -3.47
CA TRP A 202 -29.01 -6.37 -2.54
C TRP A 202 -30.41 -5.81 -2.82
N GLU A 203 -30.53 -4.64 -3.46
CA GLU A 203 -31.83 -4.08 -3.89
C GLU A 203 -32.41 -4.79 -5.13
N VAL A 204 -31.57 -5.51 -5.88
CA VAL A 204 -31.93 -6.14 -7.16
C VAL A 204 -32.12 -7.66 -7.04
N GLY A 205 -31.68 -8.28 -5.93
CA GLY A 205 -31.85 -9.70 -5.62
C GLY A 205 -33.08 -10.01 -4.77
#